data_AF-A0A5Y6YWB8-F1
#
_entry.id   AF-A0A5Y6YWB8-F1
#
_cell.length_a   1.000
_cell.length_b   1.000
_cell.length_c   1.000
_cell.angle_alpha   90.00
_cell.angle_beta   90.00
_cell.angle_gamma   90.00
#
_symmetry.space_group_name_H-M   'P 1'
#
loop_
_entity.id
_entity.type
_entity.pdbx_description
1 polymer ?
#
loop_
_entity_poly.entity_id
_entity_poly.type
_entity_poly.pdbx_seq_one_letter_code
_entity_poly.pdbx_strand_id
1 'polypeptide(L)'
;NLMRESGVVERLSDTVQNGLINIVTIFLGLSVGAKLVADKFLQPQTLGILLLGVIAFGIGTAAGVLMAKLLNLCSKNKINPLIGSAGVSAVPMAARVSNKVGLESDPQNFLLMHAMGPNVAGVIGSAIAAGVMLKYVLAM
;
A
#
# COMPACT_ATOMS: atom_id res chain seq x y z
N ASN A 1 -9.56 -10.94 6.40
CA ASN A 1 -10.15 -11.38 5.12
C ASN A 1 -11.23 -12.42 5.39
N LEU A 2 -10.89 -13.67 5.75
CA LEU A 2 -11.88 -14.73 5.99
C LEU A 2 -13.01 -14.36 6.96
N MET A 3 -12.71 -13.73 8.10
CA MET A 3 -13.76 -13.30 9.06
C MET A 3 -14.76 -12.29 8.47
N ARG A 4 -14.30 -11.42 7.54
CA ARG A 4 -15.14 -10.43 6.87
C ARG A 4 -16.00 -11.08 5.78
N GLU A 5 -15.40 -11.95 4.98
CA GLU A 5 -16.08 -12.61 3.85
C GLU A 5 -16.99 -13.77 4.29
N SER A 6 -16.72 -14.38 5.45
CA SER A 6 -17.47 -15.56 5.92
C SER A 6 -18.90 -15.24 6.36
N GLY A 7 -19.22 -13.99 6.73
CA GLY A 7 -20.57 -13.55 7.14
C GLY A 7 -21.13 -14.14 8.44
N VAL A 8 -20.58 -15.24 8.96
CA VAL A 8 -21.10 -15.93 10.16
C VAL A 8 -20.47 -15.44 11.47
N VAL A 9 -19.40 -14.65 11.40
CA VAL A 9 -18.64 -14.16 12.56
C VAL A 9 -18.65 -12.63 12.65
N GLU A 10 -19.81 -12.00 12.41
CA GLU A 10 -19.96 -10.52 12.39
C GLU A 10 -19.38 -9.85 13.64
N ARG A 11 -19.76 -10.31 14.83
CA ARG A 11 -19.24 -9.76 16.10
C ARG A 11 -17.71 -9.80 16.19
N LEU A 12 -17.08 -10.87 15.68
CA LEU A 12 -15.62 -10.98 15.68
C LEU A 12 -15.01 -10.04 14.64
N SER A 13 -15.57 -9.99 13.43
CA SER A 13 -15.12 -9.06 12.37
C SER A 13 -15.17 -7.60 12.84
N ASP A 14 -16.28 -7.19 13.46
CA ASP A 14 -16.46 -5.84 14.00
C ASP A 14 -15.54 -5.53 15.17
N THR A 15 -15.35 -6.49 16.08
CA THR A 15 -14.40 -6.34 17.18
C THR A 15 -12.98 -6.18 16.65
N VAL A 16 -12.59 -6.95 15.64
CA VAL A 16 -11.24 -6.90 15.05
C VAL A 16 -10.99 -5.55 14.37
N GLN A 17 -11.89 -5.11 13.47
CA GLN A 17 -11.68 -3.89 12.69
C GLN A 17 -11.81 -2.59 13.49
N ASN A 18 -12.55 -2.61 14.62
CA ASN A 18 -12.73 -1.45 15.47
C ASN A 18 -11.98 -1.59 16.80
N GLY A 19 -12.53 -2.35 17.74
CA GLY A 19 -12.05 -2.40 19.13
C GLY A 19 -10.61 -2.87 19.27
N LEU A 20 -10.28 -4.03 18.68
CA LEU A 20 -8.97 -4.64 18.81
C LEU A 20 -7.88 -3.85 18.09
N ILE A 21 -8.10 -3.45 16.84
CA ILE A 21 -7.13 -2.66 16.08
C ILE A 21 -6.84 -1.33 16.77
N ASN A 22 -7.84 -0.65 17.33
CA ASN A 22 -7.62 0.61 18.05
C ASN A 22 -6.72 0.44 19.27
N ILE A 23 -6.92 -0.63 20.05
CA ILE A 23 -6.08 -0.93 21.23
C ILE A 23 -4.65 -1.28 20.82
N VAL A 24 -4.49 -2.21 19.88
CA VAL A 24 -3.17 -2.69 19.44
C VAL A 24 -2.39 -1.57 18.75
N THR A 25 -3.07 -0.69 18.00
CA THR A 25 -2.42 0.46 17.34
C THR A 25 -1.83 1.43 18.35
N ILE A 26 -2.51 1.68 19.48
CA ILE A 26 -1.97 2.52 20.55
C ILE A 26 -0.69 1.90 21.10
N PHE A 27 -0.73 0.62 21.49
CA PHE A 27 0.46 -0.05 22.05
C PHE A 27 1.61 -0.14 21.05
N LEU A 28 1.33 -0.42 19.78
CA LEU A 28 2.34 -0.43 18.72
C LEU A 28 2.93 0.97 18.52
N GLY A 29 2.09 2.01 18.51
CA GLY A 29 2.52 3.40 18.39
C GLY A 29 3.46 3.83 19.52
N LEU A 30 3.11 3.52 20.77
CA LEU A 30 4.00 3.75 21.92
C LEU A 30 5.30 2.95 21.81
N SER A 31 5.22 1.68 21.37
CA SER A 31 6.39 0.81 21.22
C SER A 31 7.36 1.28 20.13
N VAL A 32 6.84 1.77 19.00
CA VAL A 32 7.63 2.40 17.93
C VAL A 32 8.22 3.73 18.42
N GLY A 33 7.42 4.55 19.10
CA GLY A 33 7.86 5.81 19.71
C GLY A 33 8.98 5.62 20.74
N ALA A 34 8.94 4.54 21.51
CA ALA A 34 9.99 4.19 22.46
C ALA A 34 11.35 3.90 21.80
N LYS A 35 11.40 3.62 20.50
CA LYS A 35 12.65 3.47 19.74
C LYS A 35 13.18 4.79 19.16
N LEU A 36 12.43 5.90 19.28
CA LEU A 36 12.85 7.24 18.85
C LEU A 36 13.76 7.94 19.88
N VAL A 37 14.66 7.20 20.50
CA VAL A 37 15.71 7.75 21.37
C VAL A 37 16.79 8.43 20.52
N ALA A 38 17.39 9.50 21.04
CA ALA A 38 18.26 10.39 20.27
C ALA A 38 19.44 9.67 19.60
N ASP A 39 20.03 8.68 20.27
CA ASP A 39 21.13 7.86 19.77
C ASP A 39 20.74 6.94 18.62
N LYS A 40 19.44 6.61 18.47
CA LYS A 40 18.91 5.80 17.36
C LYS A 40 18.35 6.65 16.23
N PHE A 41 17.80 7.81 16.54
CA PHE A 41 17.17 8.69 15.54
C PHE A 41 18.15 9.68 14.91
N LEU A 42 19.05 10.28 15.67
CA LEU A 42 20.03 11.26 15.18
C LEU A 42 21.29 10.56 14.66
N GLN A 43 21.09 9.63 13.73
CA GLN A 43 22.17 8.91 13.05
C GLN A 43 22.19 9.27 11.56
N PRO A 44 23.35 9.32 10.90
CA PRO A 44 23.41 9.58 9.46
C PRO A 44 22.62 8.55 8.62
N GLN A 45 22.43 7.34 9.15
CA GLN A 45 21.59 6.30 8.56
C GLN A 45 20.12 6.71 8.45
N THR A 46 19.57 7.48 9.40
CA THR A 46 18.14 7.87 9.37
C THR A 46 17.87 8.88 8.26
N LEU A 47 18.82 9.77 7.98
CA LEU A 47 18.74 10.66 6.82
C LEU A 47 18.68 9.86 5.51
N GLY A 48 19.48 8.78 5.42
CA GLY A 48 19.43 7.85 4.30
C GLY A 48 18.04 7.20 4.14
N ILE A 49 17.43 6.74 5.23
CA ILE A 49 16.07 6.15 5.20
C ILE A 49 15.03 7.16 4.70
N LEU A 50 15.09 8.41 5.17
CA LEU A 50 14.14 9.46 4.76
C LEU A 50 14.24 9.78 3.27
N LEU A 51 15.46 9.93 2.74
CA LEU A 51 15.69 10.22 1.33
C LEU A 51 15.32 9.02 0.44
N LEU A 52 15.74 7.81 0.82
CA LEU A 52 15.40 6.60 0.08
C LEU A 52 13.89 6.33 0.09
N GLY A 53 13.18 6.69 1.15
CA GLY A 53 11.72 6.54 1.24
C GLY A 53 10.99 7.33 0.15
N VAL A 54 11.39 8.58 -0.11
CA VAL A 54 10.79 9.40 -1.17
C VAL A 54 11.06 8.80 -2.54
N ILE A 55 12.31 8.40 -2.79
CA ILE A 55 12.71 7.78 -4.07
C ILE A 55 11.99 6.44 -4.26
N ALA A 56 11.80 5.65 -3.20
CA ALA A 56 11.11 4.37 -3.27
C ALA A 56 9.65 4.52 -3.73
N PHE A 57 8.93 5.53 -3.24
CA PHE A 57 7.58 5.83 -3.75
C PHE A 57 7.59 6.32 -5.20
N GLY A 58 8.59 7.13 -5.58
CA GLY A 58 8.78 7.55 -6.97
C GLY A 58 8.99 6.38 -7.93
N ILE A 59 9.87 5.45 -7.57
CA ILE A 59 10.13 4.25 -8.37
C ILE A 59 8.90 3.33 -8.38
N GLY A 60 8.25 3.12 -7.23
CA GLY A 60 7.07 2.26 -7.14
C GLY A 60 5.90 2.74 -7.99
N THR A 61 5.60 4.04 -7.94
CA THR A 61 4.55 4.64 -8.79
C THR A 61 4.93 4.59 -10.27
N ALA A 62 6.16 4.93 -10.63
CA ALA A 62 6.66 4.88 -12.01
C ALA A 62 6.62 3.45 -12.59
N ALA A 63 7.08 2.46 -11.82
CA ALA A 63 7.02 1.06 -12.22
C ALA A 63 5.56 0.58 -12.40
N GLY A 64 4.65 0.99 -11.51
CA GLY A 64 3.23 0.67 -11.60
C GLY A 64 2.58 1.21 -12.88
N VAL A 65 2.84 2.47 -13.25
CA VAL A 65 2.29 3.06 -14.50
C VAL A 65 2.95 2.47 -15.74
N LEU A 66 4.25 2.15 -15.70
CA LEU A 66 4.94 1.47 -16.80
C LEU A 66 4.37 0.07 -17.01
N MET A 67 4.12 -0.67 -15.94
CA MET A 67 3.48 -1.98 -16.03
C MET A 67 2.07 -1.89 -16.62
N ALA A 68 1.28 -0.90 -16.23
CA ALA A 68 -0.03 -0.67 -16.85
C ALA A 68 0.09 -0.38 -18.36
N LYS A 69 1.10 0.40 -18.79
CA LYS A 69 1.37 0.63 -20.21
C LYS A 69 1.83 -0.65 -20.94
N LEU A 70 2.64 -1.49 -20.31
CA LEU A 70 3.05 -2.78 -20.89
C LEU A 70 1.86 -3.73 -21.07
N LEU A 71 0.96 -3.80 -20.08
CA LEU A 71 -0.26 -4.60 -20.16
C LEU A 71 -1.20 -4.14 -21.29
N ASN A 72 -1.13 -2.86 -21.68
CA ASN A 72 -1.91 -2.33 -22.81
C ASN A 72 -1.45 -2.83 -24.19
N LEU A 73 -0.26 -3.44 -24.28
CA LEU A 73 0.25 -4.01 -25.53
C LEU A 73 -0.29 -5.43 -25.78
N CYS A 74 -0.68 -6.16 -24.73
CA CYS A 74 -1.10 -7.56 -24.81
C CYS A 74 -2.55 -7.83 -24.39
N SER A 75 -3.25 -6.83 -23.83
CA SER A 75 -4.63 -7.00 -23.33
C SER A 75 -5.68 -6.52 -24.32
N LYS A 76 -6.80 -7.25 -24.42
CA LYS A 76 -7.97 -6.85 -25.23
C LYS A 76 -8.64 -5.59 -24.67
N ASN A 77 -8.85 -5.57 -23.35
CA ASN A 77 -9.35 -4.41 -22.62
C ASN A 77 -8.15 -3.66 -22.04
N LYS A 78 -7.81 -2.52 -22.65
CA LYS A 78 -6.66 -1.70 -22.22
C LYS A 78 -6.94 -1.12 -20.83
N ILE A 79 -5.96 -1.24 -19.95
CA ILE A 79 -5.95 -0.73 -18.59
C ILE A 79 -5.59 0.76 -18.62
N ASN A 80 -6.35 1.58 -17.91
CA ASN A 80 -6.00 2.99 -17.74
C ASN A 80 -4.68 3.12 -16.95
N PRO A 81 -3.61 3.73 -17.50
CA PRO A 81 -2.33 3.87 -16.80
C PRO A 81 -2.41 4.56 -15.44
N LEU A 82 -3.43 5.41 -15.22
CA LEU A 82 -3.67 6.06 -13.92
C LEU A 82 -3.89 5.06 -12.78
N ILE A 83 -4.40 3.86 -13.09
CA ILE A 83 -4.66 2.80 -12.12
C ILE A 83 -3.33 2.13 -11.71
N GLY A 84 -2.31 2.20 -12.56
CA GLY A 84 -0.99 1.62 -12.29
C GLY A 84 -0.31 2.24 -11.07
N SER A 85 -0.43 3.56 -10.88
CA SER A 85 0.13 4.25 -9.70
C SER A 85 -0.65 3.96 -8.42
N ALA A 86 -1.92 3.53 -8.52
CA ALA A 86 -2.72 3.10 -7.37
C ALA A 86 -2.25 1.78 -6.75
N GLY A 87 -1.28 1.09 -7.38
CA GLY A 87 -0.63 -0.10 -6.83
C GLY A 87 0.23 0.15 -5.59
N VAL A 88 0.61 1.41 -5.30
CA VAL A 88 1.25 1.76 -4.02
C VAL A 88 0.23 1.60 -2.90
N SER A 89 0.55 0.75 -1.91
CA SER A 89 -0.37 0.21 -0.90
C SER A 89 -0.79 1.20 0.20
N ALA A 90 -1.12 2.44 -0.16
CA ALA A 90 -1.68 3.45 0.73
C ALA A 90 -3.22 3.39 0.68
N VAL A 91 -3.81 2.41 1.36
CA VAL A 91 -5.26 2.22 1.41
C VAL A 91 -5.95 3.28 2.29
N PRO A 92 -7.11 3.84 1.89
CA PRO A 92 -7.71 3.88 0.55
C PRO A 92 -7.21 5.05 -0.32
N MET A 93 -6.27 5.85 0.19
CA MET A 93 -5.92 7.16 -0.37
C MET A 93 -5.23 7.11 -1.74
N ALA A 94 -4.39 6.10 -2.04
CA ALA A 94 -3.76 5.96 -3.35
C ALA A 94 -4.81 5.86 -4.49
N ALA A 95 -5.86 5.07 -4.28
CA ALA A 95 -6.97 4.96 -5.23
C ALA A 95 -7.76 6.27 -5.34
N ARG A 96 -7.93 7.02 -4.23
CA ARG A 96 -8.58 8.34 -4.24
C ARG A 96 -7.77 9.38 -5.01
N VAL A 97 -6.45 9.39 -4.87
CA VAL A 97 -5.56 10.29 -5.62
C VAL A 97 -5.59 9.95 -7.11
N SER A 98 -5.52 8.67 -7.47
CA SER A 98 -5.67 8.22 -8.86
C SER A 98 -7.04 8.64 -9.46
N ASN A 99 -8.12 8.50 -8.68
CA ASN A 99 -9.45 8.97 -9.08
C ASN A 99 -9.51 10.49 -9.27
N LYS A 100 -8.88 11.27 -8.37
CA LYS A 100 -8.83 12.72 -8.50
C LYS A 100 -8.17 13.14 -9.83
N VAL A 101 -7.01 12.56 -10.15
CA VAL A 101 -6.28 12.85 -11.40
C VAL A 101 -7.07 12.37 -12.64
N GLY A 102 -7.83 11.28 -12.52
CA GLY A 102 -8.73 10.85 -13.57
C GLY A 102 -9.88 11.83 -13.82
N LEU A 103 -10.49 12.36 -12.76
CA LEU A 103 -11.54 13.37 -12.85
C LEU A 103 -11.03 14.72 -13.37
N GLU A 104 -9.75 15.04 -13.15
CA GLU A 104 -9.10 16.21 -13.78
C GLU A 104 -8.99 16.05 -15.30
N SER A 105 -8.90 14.80 -15.80
CA SER A 105 -8.85 14.52 -17.24
C SER A 105 -10.23 14.38 -17.87
N ASP A 106 -11.19 13.78 -17.15
CA ASP A 106 -12.57 13.61 -17.58
C ASP A 106 -13.51 13.53 -16.35
N PRO A 107 -14.45 14.49 -16.18
CA PRO A 107 -15.39 14.52 -15.05
C PRO A 107 -16.30 13.30 -14.91
N GLN A 108 -16.46 12.48 -15.95
CA GLN A 108 -17.26 11.25 -15.92
C GLN A 108 -16.42 9.98 -15.71
N ASN A 109 -15.09 10.10 -15.68
CA ASN A 109 -14.18 8.97 -15.53
C ASN A 109 -13.94 8.66 -14.05
N PHE A 110 -14.82 7.83 -13.47
CA PHE A 110 -14.71 7.39 -12.08
C PHE A 110 -13.83 6.14 -11.94
N LEU A 111 -12.65 6.31 -11.35
CA LEU A 111 -11.70 5.21 -11.16
C LEU A 111 -11.72 4.61 -9.77
N LEU A 112 -12.30 5.26 -8.75
CA LEU A 112 -12.13 4.84 -7.35
C LEU A 112 -12.46 3.35 -7.13
N MET A 113 -13.58 2.87 -7.66
CA MET A 113 -14.01 1.47 -7.53
C MET A 113 -13.04 0.51 -8.22
N HIS A 114 -12.51 0.90 -9.38
CA HIS A 114 -11.64 0.04 -10.19
C HIS A 114 -10.18 0.06 -9.70
N ALA A 115 -9.69 1.22 -9.26
CA ALA A 115 -8.35 1.44 -8.73
C ALA A 115 -8.10 0.79 -7.36
N MET A 116 -9.15 0.37 -6.66
CA MET A 116 -9.01 -0.44 -5.44
C MET A 116 -8.38 -1.80 -5.71
N GLY A 117 -8.54 -2.37 -6.92
CA GLY A 117 -7.95 -3.65 -7.28
C GLY A 117 -6.42 -3.65 -7.13
N PRO A 118 -5.69 -2.79 -7.87
CA PRO A 118 -4.24 -2.69 -7.71
C PRO A 118 -3.80 -2.24 -6.31
N ASN A 119 -4.59 -1.42 -5.61
CA ASN A 119 -4.24 -1.00 -4.25
C ASN A 119 -4.23 -2.18 -3.27
N VAL A 120 -5.24 -3.06 -3.32
CA VAL A 120 -5.27 -4.31 -2.54
C VAL A 120 -4.14 -5.25 -2.97
N ALA A 121 -3.88 -5.36 -4.28
CA ALA A 121 -2.76 -6.16 -4.79
C ALA A 121 -1.41 -5.64 -4.26
N GLY A 122 -1.24 -4.33 -4.11
CA GLY A 122 -0.06 -3.71 -3.50
C GLY A 122 0.15 -4.13 -2.04
N VAL A 123 -0.92 -4.18 -1.24
CA VAL A 123 -0.84 -4.64 0.16
C VAL A 123 -0.33 -6.09 0.23
N ILE A 124 -0.82 -6.95 -0.65
CA ILE A 124 -0.37 -8.35 -0.75
C ILE A 124 1.08 -8.42 -1.24
N GLY A 125 1.42 -7.65 -2.29
CA GLY A 125 2.77 -7.60 -2.86
C GLY A 125 3.84 -7.18 -1.85
N SER A 126 3.53 -6.19 -1.00
CA SER A 126 4.41 -5.76 0.09
C SER A 126 4.72 -6.89 1.07
N ALA A 127 3.71 -7.70 1.44
CA ALA A 127 3.92 -8.86 2.31
C ALA A 127 4.74 -9.98 1.63
N ILE A 128 4.51 -10.22 0.33
CA ILE A 128 5.30 -11.19 -0.45
C ILE A 128 6.76 -10.75 -0.52
N ALA A 129 7.03 -9.48 -0.85
CA ALA A 129 8.38 -8.94 -0.92
C ALA A 129 9.10 -9.06 0.44
N ALA A 130 8.42 -8.71 1.54
CA ALA A 130 8.96 -8.88 2.89
C ALA A 130 9.27 -10.36 3.20
N GLY A 131 8.39 -11.29 2.83
CA GLY A 131 8.61 -12.73 3.02
C GLY A 131 9.81 -13.26 2.24
N VAL A 132 9.99 -12.82 0.98
CA VAL A 132 11.15 -13.19 0.16
C VAL A 132 12.44 -12.62 0.75
N MET A 133 12.43 -11.37 1.23
CA MET A 133 13.59 -10.75 1.87
C MET A 133 13.97 -11.45 3.18
N LEU A 134 12.98 -11.81 4.02
CA LEU A 134 13.23 -12.59 5.24
C LEU A 134 13.90 -13.93 4.91
N LYS A 135 13.38 -14.65 3.92
CA LYS A 135 13.98 -15.91 3.46
C LYS A 135 15.43 -15.71 3.00
N TYR A 136 15.68 -14.67 2.20
CA TYR A 136 17.00 -14.42 1.64
C TYR A 136 18.03 -14.01 2.71
N VAL A 137 17.64 -13.14 3.64
CA VAL A 137 18.56 -12.62 4.68
C VAL A 137 18.83 -13.65 5.78
N LEU A 138 17.86 -14.49 6.13
CA LEU A 138 18.02 -15.48 7.22
C LEU A 138 18.63 -16.81 6.77
N ALA A 139 18.62 -17.11 5.47
CA ALA A 139 19.20 -18.35 4.91
C ALA A 139 20.62 -18.16 4.34
N MET A 140 21.19 -16.97 4.49
CA MET A 140 22.56 -16.61 4.12
C MET A 140 23.38 -16.42 5.39
#